data_AF-A0A382II11-F1
#
_entry.id   AF-A0A382II11-F1
#
_cell.length_a   1.000
_cell.length_b   1.000
_cell.length_c   1.000
_cell.angle_alpha   90.00
_cell.angle_beta   90.00
_cell.angle_gamma   90.00
#
_symmetry.space_group_name_H-M   'P 1'
#
loop_
_entity.id
_entity.type
_entity.pdbx_description
1 polymer ?
#
loop_
_entity_poly.entity_id
_entity_poly.type
_entity_poly.pdbx_seq_one_letter_code
_entity_poly.pdbx_strand_id
1 'polypeptide(L)'
;MILDLTEIHSKPGTSFLNSFKNTFMVGIRNREANSSSLHNMYVRAFDVEDALAIADEVVKPFDMIVKEVIRPGDEIFGLVEGDADPLPLLRDGTLHKNIYEF
;
A
#
# COMPACT_ATOMS: atom_id res chain seq x y z
N MET A 1 14.89 5.55 2.49
CA MET A 1 13.90 4.61 3.07
C MET A 1 13.23 3.94 1.89
N ILE A 2 13.29 2.62 1.75
CA ILE A 2 12.73 1.92 0.59
C ILE A 2 11.24 1.60 0.83
N LEU A 3 10.36 1.82 -0.15
CA LEU A 3 8.97 1.36 -0.06
C LEU A 3 8.94 -0.11 -0.49
N ASP A 4 8.69 -1.00 0.46
CA ASP A 4 8.50 -2.43 0.20
C ASP A 4 7.01 -2.75 0.19
N LEU A 5 6.49 -3.08 -0.99
CA LEU A 5 5.08 -3.48 -1.17
C LEU A 5 4.84 -4.96 -0.79
N THR A 6 5.89 -5.71 -0.52
CA THR A 6 5.80 -7.12 -0.09
C THR A 6 5.61 -7.26 1.42
N GLU A 7 5.93 -6.21 2.17
CA GLU A 7 5.74 -6.17 3.61
C GLU A 7 4.30 -5.77 3.98
N ILE A 8 3.79 -6.34 5.08
CA ILE A 8 2.52 -5.94 5.68
C ILE A 8 2.79 -4.85 6.72
N HIS A 9 2.33 -3.64 6.44
CA HIS A 9 2.53 -2.49 7.31
C HIS A 9 1.51 -2.48 8.46
N SER A 10 1.91 -2.16 9.69
CA SER A 10 0.97 -2.03 10.82
C SER A 10 1.52 -1.12 11.91
N LYS A 11 0.65 -0.39 12.61
CA LYS A 11 1.05 0.33 13.83
C LYS A 11 1.46 -0.66 14.93
N PRO A 12 2.51 -0.38 15.72
CA PRO A 12 2.87 -1.20 16.86
C PRO A 12 1.75 -1.22 17.92
N GLY A 13 1.68 -2.31 18.69
CA GLY A 13 0.66 -2.52 19.70
C GLY A 13 0.98 -3.75 20.55
N THR A 14 0.20 -4.00 21.59
CA THR A 14 0.34 -5.22 22.39
C THR A 14 -0.09 -6.45 21.58
N SER A 15 0.47 -7.64 21.86
CA SER A 15 0.12 -8.87 21.14
C SER A 15 -1.39 -9.16 21.16
N PHE A 16 -2.07 -8.86 22.26
CA PHE A 16 -3.52 -9.02 22.38
C PHE A 16 -4.29 -8.07 21.47
N LEU A 17 -3.93 -6.79 21.42
CA LEU A 17 -4.62 -5.84 20.53
C LEU A 17 -4.32 -6.15 19.05
N ASN A 18 -3.10 -6.58 18.74
CA ASN A 18 -2.71 -6.92 17.37
C ASN A 18 -3.49 -8.11 16.81
N SER A 19 -4.00 -9.04 17.65
CA SER A 19 -4.79 -10.17 17.16
C SER A 19 -6.17 -9.76 16.62
N PHE A 20 -6.67 -8.58 16.96
CA PHE A 20 -7.94 -8.07 16.43
C PHE A 20 -7.78 -7.26 15.13
N LYS A 21 -6.54 -7.01 14.69
CA LYS A 21 -6.29 -6.30 13.44
C LYS A 21 -6.52 -7.23 12.25
N ASN A 22 -7.31 -6.76 11.31
CA ASN A 22 -7.49 -7.43 10.02
C ASN A 22 -6.48 -6.89 9.00
N THR A 23 -6.26 -7.65 7.92
CA THR A 23 -5.44 -7.21 6.80
C THR A 23 -6.33 -6.57 5.74
N PHE A 24 -6.03 -5.33 5.38
CA PHE A 24 -6.67 -4.56 4.33
C PHE A 24 -5.73 -4.49 3.13
N MET A 25 -6.32 -4.56 1.94
CA MET A 25 -5.62 -4.27 0.69
C MET A 25 -5.82 -2.79 0.37
N VAL A 26 -4.74 -2.08 0.05
CA VAL A 26 -4.77 -0.64 -0.19
C VAL A 26 -4.20 -0.33 -1.56
N GLY A 27 -5.01 0.32 -2.39
CA GLY A 27 -4.65 0.81 -3.71
C GLY A 27 -3.95 2.17 -3.60
N ILE A 28 -2.72 2.26 -4.08
CA ILE A 28 -1.86 3.44 -4.02
C ILE A 28 -1.41 3.85 -5.42
N ARG A 29 -1.12 5.14 -5.60
CA ARG A 29 -0.60 5.67 -6.86
C ARG A 29 0.18 6.96 -6.66
N ASN A 30 0.89 7.38 -7.70
CA ASN A 30 1.57 8.68 -7.74
C ASN A 30 0.54 9.82 -7.58
N ARG A 31 0.93 10.91 -6.92
CA ARG A 31 0.06 12.10 -6.78
C ARG A 31 -0.36 12.64 -8.15
N GLU A 32 0.61 12.76 -9.05
CA GLU A 32 0.40 13.04 -10.47
C GLU A 32 0.54 11.73 -11.24
N ALA A 33 -0.58 11.20 -11.71
CA ALA A 33 -0.65 9.91 -12.40
C ALA A 33 -1.22 10.07 -13.81
N ASN A 34 -0.61 9.38 -14.77
CA ASN A 34 -1.07 9.26 -16.16
C ASN A 34 -1.96 8.02 -16.34
N SER A 35 -1.74 6.98 -15.53
CA SER A 35 -2.52 5.74 -15.53
C SER A 35 -3.60 5.75 -14.44
N SER A 36 -4.73 5.10 -14.73
CA SER A 36 -5.78 4.82 -13.73
C SER A 36 -5.47 3.60 -12.87
N SER A 37 -4.54 2.77 -13.30
CA SER A 37 -4.12 1.55 -12.62
C SER A 37 -3.40 1.86 -11.30
N LEU A 38 -3.64 1.02 -10.29
CA LEU A 38 -3.13 1.20 -8.93
C LEU A 38 -2.08 0.14 -8.60
N HIS A 39 -1.08 0.55 -7.83
CA HIS A 39 -0.26 -0.40 -7.08
C HIS A 39 -1.01 -0.82 -5.83
N ASN A 40 -0.73 -2.02 -5.34
CA ASN A 40 -1.38 -2.53 -4.14
C ASN A 40 -0.36 -2.78 -3.04
N MET A 41 -0.73 -2.45 -1.81
CA MET A 41 0.00 -2.80 -0.59
C MET A 41 -0.96 -3.38 0.44
N TYR A 42 -0.41 -4.08 1.44
CA TYR A 42 -1.19 -4.66 2.51
C TYR A 42 -0.91 -3.98 3.85
N VAL A 43 -1.98 -3.70 4.59
CA VAL A 43 -1.92 -3.02 5.88
C VAL A 43 -2.72 -3.80 6.90
N ARG A 44 -2.17 -3.99 8.11
CA ARG A 44 -2.92 -4.51 9.26
C ARG A 44 -3.43 -3.37 10.14
N ALA A 45 -4.75 -3.28 10.24
CA ALA A 45 -5.45 -2.21 10.94
C ALA A 45 -6.72 -2.72 11.65
N PHE A 46 -7.32 -1.89 12.49
CA PHE A 46 -8.60 -2.23 13.15
C PHE A 46 -9.81 -1.97 12.24
N ASP A 47 -9.77 -0.89 11.48
CA ASP A 47 -10.83 -0.44 10.59
C ASP A 47 -10.26 0.21 9.33
N VAL A 48 -11.15 0.69 8.46
CA VAL A 48 -10.81 1.28 7.16
C VAL A 48 -10.06 2.61 7.35
N GLU A 49 -10.46 3.39 8.34
CA GLU A 49 -9.89 4.68 8.67
C GLU A 49 -8.45 4.55 9.21
N ASP A 50 -8.19 3.57 10.07
CA ASP A 50 -6.84 3.26 10.56
C ASP A 50 -5.97 2.69 9.43
N ALA A 51 -6.53 1.84 8.55
CA ALA A 51 -5.83 1.35 7.37
C ALA A 51 -5.41 2.50 6.44
N LEU A 52 -6.33 3.44 6.18
CA LEU A 52 -6.07 4.65 5.39
C LEU A 52 -4.95 5.50 6.02
N ALA A 53 -5.02 5.74 7.33
CA ALA A 53 -4.03 6.55 8.03
C ALA A 53 -2.63 5.92 7.99
N ILE A 54 -2.54 4.60 8.21
CA ILE A 54 -1.26 3.87 8.13
C ILE A 54 -0.70 3.92 6.71
N ALA A 55 -1.54 3.63 5.71
CA ALA A 55 -1.09 3.65 4.32
C ALA A 55 -0.64 5.06 3.88
N ASP A 56 -1.38 6.11 4.24
CA ASP A 56 -0.99 7.50 3.93
C ASP A 56 0.37 7.85 4.56
N GLU A 57 0.60 7.49 5.82
CA GLU A 57 1.90 7.69 6.49
C GLU A 57 3.05 6.98 5.76
N VAL A 58 2.82 5.76 5.26
CA VAL A 58 3.81 4.97 4.54
C VAL A 58 4.13 5.56 3.17
N VAL A 59 3.12 6.01 2.41
CA VAL A 59 3.31 6.42 1.00
C VAL A 59 3.61 7.90 0.82
N LYS A 60 3.26 8.75 1.79
CA LYS A 60 3.46 10.20 1.74
C LYS A 60 4.91 10.65 1.49
N PRO A 61 5.96 10.01 2.05
CA PRO A 61 7.35 10.36 1.74
C PRO A 61 7.74 10.18 0.27
N PHE A 62 6.96 9.40 -0.48
CA PHE A 62 7.20 9.05 -1.88
C PHE A 62 6.36 9.90 -2.85
N ASP A 63 5.68 10.94 -2.38
CA ASP A 63 4.74 11.75 -3.17
C ASP A 63 3.63 10.92 -3.84
N MET A 64 3.19 9.89 -3.12
CA MET A 64 2.08 9.03 -3.51
C MET A 64 0.84 9.35 -2.67
N ILE A 65 -0.31 8.85 -3.12
CA ILE A 65 -1.59 8.97 -2.44
C ILE A 65 -2.28 7.60 -2.35
N VAL A 66 -3.04 7.42 -1.29
CA VAL A 66 -4.00 6.31 -1.18
C VAL A 66 -5.23 6.65 -2.00
N LYS A 67 -5.62 5.74 -2.89
CA LYS A 67 -6.80 5.90 -3.74
C LYS A 67 -7.98 5.07 -3.26
N GLU A 68 -7.71 3.89 -2.72
CA GLU A 68 -8.75 2.94 -2.32
C GLU A 68 -8.28 2.07 -1.16
N VAL A 69 -9.21 1.71 -0.29
CA VAL A 69 -9.00 0.74 0.80
C VAL A 69 -10.07 -0.35 0.66
N ILE A 70 -9.62 -1.56 0.41
CA ILE A 70 -10.44 -2.74 0.21
C ILE A 70 -10.50 -3.51 1.53
N ARG A 71 -11.73 -3.86 1.93
CA ARG A 71 -12.00 -4.52 3.20
C ARG A 71 -11.57 -5.99 3.15
N PRO A 72 -11.24 -6.59 4.30
CA PRO A 72 -10.96 -8.00 4.39
C PRO A 72 -12.13 -8.83 3.83
N GLY A 73 -11.87 -9.70 2.86
CA GLY A 73 -12.87 -10.52 2.18
C GLY A 73 -13.40 -9.96 0.86
N ASP A 74 -13.10 -8.70 0.53
CA ASP A 74 -13.50 -8.04 -0.73
C ASP A 74 -12.31 -7.89 -1.71
N GLU A 75 -11.19 -8.57 -1.44
CA GLU A 75 -9.95 -8.39 -2.21
C GLU A 75 -10.08 -8.90 -3.65
N ILE A 76 -9.60 -8.08 -4.58
CA ILE A 76 -9.61 -8.33 -6.02
C ILE A 76 -8.39 -9.14 -6.47
N PHE A 77 -8.11 -10.26 -5.78
CA PHE A 77 -6.97 -11.12 -6.09
C PHE A 77 -6.95 -11.57 -7.56
N GLY A 78 -5.81 -11.38 -8.23
CA GLY A 78 -5.59 -11.82 -9.61
C GLY A 78 -6.19 -10.91 -10.69
N LEU A 79 -6.85 -9.81 -10.31
CA LEU A 79 -7.27 -8.78 -11.26
C LEU A 79 -6.12 -7.80 -11.49
N VAL A 80 -5.49 -7.91 -12.67
CA VAL A 80 -4.47 -6.97 -13.14
C VAL A 80 -5.17 -5.94 -14.01
N GLU A 81 -5.66 -4.87 -13.39
CA GLU A 81 -6.25 -3.74 -14.10
C GLU A 81 -5.12 -2.84 -14.63
N GLY A 82 -4.64 -3.11 -15.85
CA GLY A 82 -3.75 -2.23 -16.63
C GLY A 82 -2.33 -2.03 -16.10
N ASP A 83 -1.57 -1.18 -16.79
CA ASP A 83 -0.19 -0.84 -16.45
C ASP A 83 -0.17 0.37 -15.50
N ALA A 84 0.04 0.13 -14.21
CA ALA A 84 0.24 1.19 -13.22
C ALA A 84 1.51 1.99 -13.54
N ASP A 85 1.45 3.30 -13.34
CA ASP A 85 2.62 4.16 -13.52
C ASP A 85 3.79 3.64 -12.67
N PRO A 86 5.03 3.71 -13.15
CA PRO A 86 6.17 3.28 -12.35
C PRO A 86 6.21 4.05 -11.02
N LEU A 87 6.54 3.33 -9.95
CA LEU A 87 6.66 3.92 -8.62
C LEU A 87 7.72 5.05 -8.66
N PRO A 88 7.46 6.16 -7.96
CA PRO A 88 8.28 7.36 -8.06
C PRO A 88 9.61 7.09 -7.37
N LEU A 89 10.71 7.26 -8.09
CA LEU A 89 12.04 7.06 -7.52
C LEU A 89 12.20 7.91 -6.26
N LEU A 90 12.72 7.32 -5.20
CA LEU A 90 13.14 8.08 -4.03
C LEU A 90 14.12 9.18 -4.46
N ARG A 91 14.09 10.32 -3.76
CA ARG A 91 15.05 11.42 -3.95
C ARG A 91 16.53 10.98 -3.83
N ASP A 92 16.80 9.80 -3.28
CA ASP A 92 18.13 9.20 -3.11
C ASP A 92 18.52 8.21 -4.23
N GLY A 93 17.67 7.97 -5.23
CA GLY A 93 17.94 7.07 -6.36
C GLY A 93 17.77 5.58 -6.07
N THR A 94 17.22 5.19 -4.91
CA THR A 94 16.96 3.79 -4.59
C THR A 94 15.70 3.28 -5.32
N LEU A 95 15.82 2.14 -6.01
CA LEU A 95 14.73 1.46 -6.72
C LEU A 95 13.74 0.83 -5.73
N HIS A 96 12.46 0.86 -6.06
CA HIS A 96 11.43 0.08 -5.37
C HIS A 96 11.57 -1.40 -5.73
N LYS A 97 11.35 -2.29 -4.77
CA LYS A 97 11.30 -3.73 -5.05
C LYS A 97 9.96 -4.03 -5.71
N ASN A 98 9.94 -4.04 -7.04
CA ASN A 98 8.74 -4.34 -7.82
C ASN A 98 8.34 -5.82 -7.64
N ILE A 99 7.03 -6.04 -7.55
CA ILE A 99 6.34 -7.34 -7.46
C ILE A 99 6.48 -8.22 -8.73
N TYR A 100 7.32 -7.86 -9.70
CA TYR A 100 7.45 -8.54 -11.00
C TYR A 100 8.87 -9.03 -11.36
N GLU A 101 9.84 -8.93 -10.46
CA GLU A 101 11.16 -9.55 -10.70
C GLU A 101 11.26 -10.90 -9.97
N PHE A 102 11.19 -11.98 -10.74
CA PHE A 102 11.50 -13.36 -10.34
C PHE A 102 13.01 -13.61 -10.41
#